data_AF-A0A0S7Y2X0-F1
#
_entry.id   AF-A0A0S7Y2X0-F1
#
_cell.length_a   1.000
_cell.length_b   1.000
_cell.length_c   1.000
_cell.angle_alpha   90.00
_cell.angle_beta   90.00
_cell.angle_gamma   90.00
#
_symmetry.space_group_name_H-M   'P 1'
#
loop_
_entity.id
_entity.type
_entity.pdbx_description
1 polymer ?
#
loop_
_entity_poly.entity_id
_entity_poly.type
_entity_poly.pdbx_seq_one_letter_code
_entity_poly.pdbx_strand_id
1 'polypeptide(L)'
;MKKSHVIQVRYLDGLRYQRAVLAGLREIISHEKELNRINVFPIPDKDTGSNLRKTFTPIIEKFPLWETSINETSRSVAEVAIDYALGYSGIIFAQFLSGFAEGCHQSV
;
A
#
# COMPACT_ATOMS: atom_id res chain seq x y z
N MET A 1 22.38 -2.14 28.41
CA MET A 1 21.61 -2.34 27.15
C MET A 1 20.15 -2.59 27.51
N LYS A 2 19.24 -1.64 27.22
CA LYS A 2 17.79 -1.86 27.42
C LYS A 2 17.32 -2.83 26.33
N LYS A 3 16.75 -3.98 26.72
CA LYS A 3 16.03 -4.85 25.77
C LYS A 3 14.85 -4.05 25.23
N SER A 4 14.94 -3.58 23.99
CA SER A 4 13.78 -3.03 23.29
C SER A 4 12.70 -4.11 23.29
N HIS A 5 11.57 -3.83 23.93
CA HIS A 5 10.39 -4.69 23.84
C HIS A 5 9.97 -4.71 22.37
N VAL A 6 10.27 -5.80 21.67
CA VAL A 6 9.76 -6.02 20.32
C VAL A 6 8.27 -6.29 20.46
N ILE A 7 7.44 -5.33 20.07
CA ILE A 7 5.99 -5.55 19.99
C ILE A 7 5.77 -6.53 18.84
N GLN A 8 5.41 -7.77 19.15
CA GLN A 8 5.03 -8.76 18.14
C GLN A 8 3.57 -8.56 17.74
N VAL A 9 3.32 -8.35 16.45
CA VAL A 9 1.98 -8.38 15.88
C VAL A 9 1.58 -9.85 15.70
N ARG A 10 0.63 -10.34 16.51
CA ARG A 10 0.18 -11.75 16.49
C ARG A 10 -1.04 -12.01 15.60
N TYR A 11 -1.76 -10.96 15.23
CA TYR A 11 -2.95 -11.03 14.39
C TYR A 11 -3.09 -9.74 13.57
N LEU A 12 -3.81 -9.85 12.47
CA LEU A 12 -4.10 -8.77 11.54
C LEU A 12 -5.61 -8.73 11.31
N ASP A 13 -6.29 -7.77 11.93
CA ASP A 13 -7.69 -7.42 11.63
C ASP A 13 -7.74 -6.28 10.61
N GLY A 14 -8.94 -5.87 10.17
CA GLY A 14 -9.08 -4.81 9.17
C GLY A 14 -8.47 -3.49 9.65
N LEU A 15 -8.65 -3.11 10.92
CA LEU A 15 -8.09 -1.87 11.46
C LEU A 15 -6.55 -1.88 11.50
N ARG A 16 -5.92 -2.98 11.92
CA ARG A 16 -4.45 -3.12 11.91
C ARG A 16 -3.92 -3.16 10.50
N TYR A 17 -4.59 -3.86 9.58
CA TYR A 17 -4.23 -3.87 8.17
C TYR A 17 -4.30 -2.47 7.57
N GLN A 18 -5.41 -1.75 7.79
CA GLN A 18 -5.58 -0.37 7.32
C GLN A 18 -4.47 0.54 7.82
N ARG A 19 -4.13 0.47 9.12
CA ARG A 19 -3.03 1.26 9.70
C ARG A 19 -1.68 0.90 9.08
N ALA A 20 -1.39 -0.38 8.88
CA ALA A 20 -0.16 -0.83 8.26
C ALA A 20 -0.02 -0.35 6.81
N VAL A 21 -1.10 -0.49 6.02
CA VAL A 21 -1.15 0.02 4.64
C VAL A 21 -0.94 1.53 4.64
N LEU A 22 -1.74 2.30 5.38
CA LEU A 22 -1.62 3.76 5.39
C LEU A 22 -0.23 4.24 5.84
N ALA A 23 0.41 3.56 6.79
CA ALA A 23 1.79 3.85 7.19
C ALA A 23 2.77 3.58 6.04
N GLY A 24 2.68 2.41 5.39
CA GLY A 24 3.53 2.06 4.26
C GLY A 24 3.36 2.99 3.05
N LEU A 25 2.12 3.35 2.71
CA LEU A 25 1.85 4.28 1.61
C LEU A 25 2.42 5.68 1.87
N ARG A 26 2.32 6.18 3.10
CA ARG A 26 2.94 7.46 3.50
C ARG A 26 4.46 7.41 3.41
N GLU A 27 5.06 6.28 3.81
CA GLU A 27 6.51 6.08 3.72
C GLU A 27 6.97 6.13 2.26
N ILE A 28 6.27 5.42 1.36
CA ILE A 28 6.54 5.45 -0.08
C ILE A 28 6.45 6.88 -0.63
N ILE A 29 5.40 7.63 -0.26
CA ILE A 29 5.22 9.01 -0.71
C ILE A 29 6.34 9.92 -0.20
N SER A 30 6.77 9.76 1.06
CA SER A 30 7.87 10.54 1.62
C SER A 30 9.22 10.30 0.90
N HIS A 31 9.36 9.13 0.27
CA HIS A 31 10.54 8.72 -0.49
C HIS A 31 10.40 8.92 -2.01
N GLU A 32 9.40 9.67 -2.47
CA GLU A 32 9.14 9.89 -3.91
C GLU A 32 10.40 10.26 -4.70
N LYS A 33 11.18 11.24 -4.23
CA LYS A 33 12.38 11.71 -4.94
C LYS A 33 13.44 10.62 -5.07
N GLU A 34 13.57 9.80 -4.03
CA GLU A 34 14.51 8.68 -4.02
C GLU A 34 14.03 7.57 -4.96
N LEU A 35 12.75 7.24 -4.94
CA LEU A 35 12.13 6.27 -5.86
C LEU A 35 12.27 6.70 -7.32
N ASN A 36 12.08 7.99 -7.62
CA ASN A 36 12.35 8.55 -8.94
C ASN A 36 13.83 8.45 -9.33
N ARG A 37 14.75 8.61 -8.37
CA ARG A 37 16.20 8.58 -8.60
C ARG A 37 16.73 7.18 -8.89
N ILE A 38 16.22 6.16 -8.19
CA ILE A 38 16.68 4.76 -8.36
C ILE A 38 16.08 4.08 -9.59
N ASN A 39 15.05 4.67 -10.22
CA ASN A 39 14.49 4.15 -11.46
C ASN A 39 15.46 4.35 -12.63
N VAL A 40 16.32 3.36 -12.87
CA VAL A 40 17.41 3.40 -13.86
C VAL A 40 17.27 2.36 -14.99
N PHE A 41 16.13 1.66 -15.11
CA PHE A 41 15.97 0.56 -16.08
C PHE A 41 14.57 0.54 -16.73
N PRO A 42 14.43 0.25 -18.04
CA PRO A 42 15.44 0.32 -19.10
C PRO A 42 15.70 1.77 -19.57
N ILE A 43 14.75 2.68 -19.28
CA ILE A 43 14.84 4.12 -19.56
C ILE A 43 14.51 4.85 -18.25
N PRO A 44 15.37 5.77 -17.77
CA PRO A 44 15.12 6.52 -16.55
C PRO A 44 14.07 7.60 -16.79
N ASP A 45 12.80 7.21 -16.73
CA ASP A 45 11.66 8.13 -16.87
C ASP A 45 11.44 8.99 -15.61
N LYS A 46 12.17 8.67 -14.52
CA LYS A 46 12.22 9.42 -13.25
C LYS A 46 10.83 9.72 -12.66
N ASP A 47 9.87 8.84 -12.91
CA ASP A 47 8.47 9.04 -12.56
C ASP A 47 7.92 7.95 -11.63
N THR A 48 8.71 6.93 -11.25
CA THR A 48 8.24 5.80 -10.41
C THR A 48 7.61 6.27 -9.11
N GLY A 49 8.30 7.12 -8.34
CA GLY A 49 7.78 7.73 -7.13
C GLY A 49 6.58 8.63 -7.40
N SER A 50 6.62 9.41 -8.48
CA SER A 50 5.50 10.29 -8.88
C SER A 50 4.23 9.49 -9.19
N ASN A 51 4.37 8.37 -9.89
CA ASN A 51 3.31 7.44 -10.25
C ASN A 51 2.74 6.74 -9.01
N LEU A 52 3.60 6.26 -8.11
CA LEU A 52 3.18 5.66 -6.84
C LEU A 52 2.47 6.67 -5.95
N ARG A 53 2.96 7.91 -5.84
CA ARG A 53 2.26 8.98 -5.09
C ARG A 53 0.86 9.20 -5.62
N LYS A 54 0.71 9.42 -6.93
CA LYS A 54 -0.60 9.64 -7.54
C LYS A 54 -1.54 8.43 -7.38
N THR A 55 -0.99 7.21 -7.44
CA THR A 55 -1.75 5.97 -7.19
C THR A 55 -2.26 5.88 -5.75
N PHE A 56 -1.47 6.31 -4.76
CA PHE A 56 -1.76 6.08 -3.34
C PHE A 56 -2.41 7.26 -2.61
N THR A 57 -2.28 8.49 -3.10
CA THR A 57 -2.97 9.65 -2.53
C THR A 57 -4.48 9.40 -2.35
N PRO A 58 -5.21 8.86 -3.35
CA PRO A 58 -6.63 8.54 -3.19
C PRO A 58 -6.91 7.50 -2.10
N ILE A 59 -6.03 6.52 -1.88
CA ILE A 59 -6.17 5.54 -0.80
C ILE A 59 -6.03 6.23 0.56
N ILE A 60 -5.08 7.15 0.70
CA ILE A 60 -4.88 7.88 1.96
C ILE A 60 -6.06 8.81 2.26
N GLU A 61 -6.66 9.42 1.24
CA GLU A 61 -7.78 10.35 1.37
C GLU A 61 -9.14 9.67 1.55
N LYS A 62 -9.37 8.53 0.88
CA LYS A 62 -10.67 7.83 0.85
C LYS A 62 -10.88 6.83 1.98
N PHE A 63 -9.87 6.52 2.79
CA PHE A 63 -9.96 5.53 3.86
C PHE A 63 -10.09 6.18 5.24
N PRO A 64 -11.31 6.58 5.67
CA PRO A 64 -11.56 6.85 7.07
C PRO A 64 -11.36 5.57 7.90
N LEU A 65 -10.83 5.71 9.12
CA LEU A 65 -10.61 4.58 10.02
C LEU A 65 -11.96 4.03 10.49
N TRP A 66 -12.39 2.88 9.97
CA TRP A 66 -13.61 2.18 10.38
C TRP A 66 -13.28 0.73 10.73
N GLU A 67 -14.00 0.17 11.71
CA GLU A 67 -13.88 -1.23 12.08
C GLU A 67 -14.59 -2.10 11.03
N THR A 68 -13.81 -2.62 10.08
CA THR A 68 -14.27 -3.61 9.08
C THR A 68 -13.40 -4.86 9.17
N SER A 69 -13.86 -5.96 8.57
CA SER A 69 -13.06 -7.17 8.47
C SER A 69 -11.82 -6.96 7.59
N ILE A 70 -10.79 -7.79 7.76
CA ILE A 70 -9.61 -7.75 6.87
C ILE A 70 -10.00 -7.99 5.41
N ASN A 71 -11.01 -8.82 5.16
CA ASN A 71 -11.54 -9.07 3.81
C ASN A 71 -12.09 -7.78 3.19
N GLU A 72 -12.99 -7.08 3.88
CA GLU A 72 -13.57 -5.82 3.37
C GLU A 72 -12.51 -4.72 3.21
N THR A 73 -11.63 -4.56 4.20
CA THR A 73 -10.57 -3.53 4.12
C THR A 73 -9.60 -3.82 2.98
N SER A 74 -9.12 -5.06 2.85
CA SER A 74 -8.16 -5.43 1.79
C SER A 74 -8.75 -5.30 0.40
N ARG A 75 -10.01 -5.71 0.22
CA ARG A 75 -10.75 -5.53 -1.03
C ARG A 75 -10.88 -4.07 -1.40
N SER A 76 -11.34 -3.22 -0.48
CA SER A 76 -11.50 -1.80 -0.79
C SER A 76 -10.17 -1.15 -1.16
N VAL A 77 -9.07 -1.50 -0.44
CA VAL A 77 -7.73 -0.96 -0.72
C VAL A 77 -7.29 -1.35 -2.13
N ALA A 78 -7.52 -2.60 -2.52
CA ALA A 78 -7.20 -3.10 -3.86
C ALA A 78 -8.04 -2.39 -4.95
N GLU A 79 -9.35 -2.24 -4.74
CA GLU A 79 -10.24 -1.54 -5.68
C GLU A 79 -9.78 -0.10 -5.93
N VAL A 80 -9.49 0.67 -4.87
CA VAL A 80 -8.97 2.04 -5.02
C VAL A 80 -7.58 2.04 -5.66
N ALA A 81 -6.70 1.10 -5.34
CA ALA A 81 -5.38 1.03 -5.99
C ALA A 81 -5.51 0.78 -7.50
N ILE A 82 -6.44 -0.07 -7.92
CA ILE A 82 -6.70 -0.38 -9.34
C ILE A 82 -7.28 0.83 -10.07
N ASP A 83 -8.28 1.49 -9.49
CA ASP A 83 -8.95 2.64 -10.12
C ASP A 83 -8.01 3.81 -10.39
N TYR A 84 -6.98 3.97 -9.55
CA TYR A 84 -6.04 5.09 -9.60
C TYR A 84 -4.62 4.69 -10.02
N ALA A 85 -4.41 3.43 -10.44
CA ALA A 85 -3.10 2.94 -10.86
C ALA A 85 -2.54 3.76 -12.02
N LEU A 86 -1.36 4.34 -11.83
CA LEU A 86 -0.65 5.09 -12.86
C LEU A 86 0.73 4.49 -13.13
N GLY A 87 1.06 4.35 -14.41
CA GLY A 87 2.30 3.74 -14.87
C GLY A 87 2.46 2.27 -14.46
N TYR A 88 3.57 1.65 -14.86
CA TYR A 88 3.83 0.25 -14.54
C TYR A 88 4.00 0.01 -13.03
N SER A 89 4.63 0.96 -12.31
CA SER A 89 4.80 0.84 -10.86
C SER A 89 3.46 0.86 -10.11
N GLY A 90 2.53 1.73 -10.51
CA GLY A 90 1.19 1.77 -9.93
C GLY A 90 0.41 0.48 -10.22
N ILE A 91 0.44 0.00 -11.46
CA ILE A 91 -0.26 -1.24 -11.87
C ILE A 91 0.28 -2.45 -11.11
N ILE A 92 1.59 -2.66 -11.06
CA ILE A 92 2.19 -3.81 -10.36
C ILE A 92 1.82 -3.79 -8.88
N PHE A 93 1.85 -2.62 -8.25
CA PHE A 93 1.51 -2.51 -6.83
C PHE A 93 0.02 -2.74 -6.59
N ALA A 94 -0.85 -2.22 -7.46
CA ALA A 94 -2.29 -2.49 -7.40
C ALA A 94 -2.60 -3.99 -7.54
N GLN A 95 -1.91 -4.69 -8.45
CA GLN A 95 -2.04 -6.15 -8.59
C GLN A 95 -1.55 -6.91 -7.36
N PHE A 96 -0.47 -6.46 -6.71
CA PHE A 96 -0.03 -7.02 -5.43
C PHE A 96 -1.11 -6.89 -4.35
N LEU A 97 -1.75 -5.71 -4.23
CA LEU A 97 -2.85 -5.49 -3.29
C LEU A 97 -4.08 -6.34 -3.62
N SER A 98 -4.41 -6.50 -4.90
CA SER A 98 -5.49 -7.39 -5.35
C SER A 98 -5.22 -8.85 -4.98
N GLY A 99 -4.01 -9.36 -5.21
CA GLY A 99 -3.64 -10.73 -4.80
C GLY A 99 -3.70 -10.94 -3.29
N PHE A 100 -3.32 -9.92 -2.51
CA PHE A 100 -3.47 -9.97 -1.05
C PHE A 100 -4.94 -10.03 -0.61
N ALA A 101 -5.81 -9.21 -1.23
CA ALA A 101 -7.24 -9.22 -0.95
C ALA A 101 -7.90 -10.56 -1.29
N GLU A 102 -7.52 -11.18 -2.42
CA GLU A 102 -7.99 -12.51 -2.81
C GLU A 102 -7.59 -13.58 -1.79
N GLY A 103 -6.33 -13.57 -1.33
CA GLY A 103 -5.87 -14.47 -0.28
C GLY A 103 -6.61 -14.30 1.06
N CYS A 104 -6.96 -13.06 1.41
CA CYS A 104 -7.78 -12.78 2.60
C CYS A 104 -9.20 -13.32 2.47
N HIS A 105 -9.77 -13.32 1.25
CA HIS A 105 -11.10 -13.87 1.01
C HIS A 105 -11.13 -15.41 1.14
N GLN A 106 -10.10 -16.10 0.65
CA GLN A 106 -10.00 -17.56 0.70
C GLN A 106 -9.68 -18.12 2.10
N SER A 107 -9.32 -17.25 3.05
CA SER A 107 -8.90 -17.63 4.42
C SER A 107 -10.05 -17.60 5.45
N VAL A 108 -11.30 -17.45 5.00
CA VAL A 108 -12.52 -17.43 5.85
C VAL A 108 -13.25 -18.76 5.77
#